data_AF-A0A9P5P101-F1
#
_entry.id   AF-A0A9P5P101-F1
#
_cell.length_a   1.000
_cell.length_b   1.000
_cell.length_c   1.000
_cell.angle_alpha   90.00
_cell.angle_beta   90.00
_cell.angle_gamma   90.00
#
_symmetry.space_group_name_H-M   'P 1'
#
loop_
_entity.id
_entity.type
_entity.pdbx_description
1 polymer ?
#
loop_
_entity_poly.entity_id
_entity_poly.type
_entity_poly.pdbx_seq_one_letter_code
_entity_poly.pdbx_strand_id
1 'polypeptide(L)'
;MVVEVPRWTNAKMEISKEEPFNPIKQDIKRGKLRYVRNCFPHHGYIWNYGAFPQTWEDPTQLHAETKAKGDNDPLDVCEIGEQVGYVGQVKQVKVLGIMALLDEGETDWKVIVVDVQDPLASKLNDIEDVERHLPGLIRATNEWFRIYKIPDGKPENTFAFSGEAKNKKYAMEIIHECHESWRRLITGESPAKTASYDLSIRNITIQNSPGFVRRDDPTYTNIPPASRQPPAPIDPSVSKWFYISSAQV
;
A
#
# COMPACT_ATOMS: atom_id res chain seq x y z
N MET A 1 -0.31 -9.65 4.75
CA MET A 1 0.28 -8.42 4.19
C MET A 1 1.55 -8.81 3.43
N VAL A 2 1.73 -8.25 2.23
CA VAL A 2 3.03 -8.23 1.54
C VAL A 2 3.69 -6.90 1.87
N VAL A 3 4.88 -6.93 2.49
CA VAL A 3 5.62 -5.71 2.86
C VAL A 3 6.38 -5.21 1.65
N GLU A 4 6.17 -3.96 1.27
CA GLU A 4 6.84 -3.29 0.17
C GLU A 4 7.92 -2.35 0.68
N VAL A 5 7.58 -1.51 1.67
CA VAL A 5 8.49 -0.48 2.22
C VAL A 5 8.67 -0.67 3.71
N PRO A 6 9.87 -1.03 4.18
CA PRO A 6 10.18 -1.09 5.61
C PRO A 6 10.04 0.27 6.29
N ARG A 7 9.61 0.28 7.55
CA ARG A 7 9.54 1.51 8.35
C ARG A 7 10.88 2.25 8.38
N TRP A 8 10.80 3.57 8.30
CA TRP A 8 11.91 4.53 8.27
C TRP A 8 12.81 4.44 7.03
N THR A 9 12.28 3.93 5.93
CA THR A 9 12.94 3.97 4.63
C THR A 9 12.20 4.89 3.66
N ASN A 10 12.87 5.31 2.59
CA ASN A 10 12.36 6.30 1.64
C ASN A 10 12.08 5.75 0.25
N ALA A 11 12.69 4.63 -0.13
CA ALA A 11 12.53 4.07 -1.47
C ALA A 11 11.07 3.64 -1.66
N LYS A 12 10.39 4.22 -2.65
CA LYS A 12 9.01 3.82 -2.97
C LYS A 12 9.06 2.50 -3.73
N MET A 13 8.96 1.41 -3.00
CA MET A 13 8.83 0.07 -3.54
C MET A 13 7.34 -0.25 -3.71
N GLU A 14 6.99 -0.95 -4.78
CA GLU A 14 5.61 -1.33 -5.10
C GLU A 14 5.59 -2.66 -5.86
N ILE A 15 4.54 -3.46 -5.67
CA ILE A 15 4.20 -4.61 -6.50
C ILE A 15 3.96 -4.10 -7.92
N SER A 16 4.75 -4.57 -8.89
CA SER A 16 4.53 -4.20 -10.29
C SER A 16 3.26 -4.87 -10.83
N LYS A 17 2.30 -4.06 -11.28
CA LYS A 17 1.05 -4.56 -11.83
C LYS A 17 1.20 -5.08 -13.26
N GLU A 18 2.18 -4.58 -14.01
CA GLU A 18 2.33 -4.81 -15.45
C GLU A 18 3.25 -6.00 -15.76
N GLU A 19 4.15 -6.37 -14.83
CA GLU A 19 5.10 -7.46 -15.05
C GLU A 19 4.52 -8.84 -14.66
N PRO A 20 4.84 -9.91 -15.41
CA PRO A 20 4.50 -11.28 -15.04
C PRO A 20 4.92 -11.63 -13.61
N PHE A 21 4.00 -12.19 -12.83
CA PHE A 21 4.20 -12.58 -11.42
C PHE A 21 4.50 -11.41 -10.46
N ASN A 22 4.28 -10.18 -10.92
CA ASN A 22 4.18 -8.98 -10.10
C ASN A 22 5.34 -8.79 -9.09
N PRO A 23 6.61 -8.75 -9.56
CA PRO A 23 7.74 -8.51 -8.67
C PRO A 23 7.64 -7.14 -8.01
N ILE A 24 8.15 -7.02 -6.78
CA ILE A 24 8.29 -5.72 -6.13
C ILE A 24 9.48 -4.99 -6.74
N LYS A 25 9.27 -3.76 -7.19
CA LYS A 25 10.30 -2.90 -7.76
C LYS A 25 10.17 -1.47 -7.25
N GLN A 26 11.22 -0.69 -7.41
CA GLN A 26 11.17 0.72 -7.06
C GLN A 26 10.47 1.51 -8.17
N ASP A 27 9.53 2.36 -7.79
CA ASP A 27 8.84 3.29 -8.69
C ASP A 27 9.86 4.23 -9.38
N ILE A 28 9.61 4.55 -10.65
CA ILE A 28 10.44 5.42 -11.47
C ILE A 28 9.63 6.66 -11.85
N LYS A 29 10.06 7.82 -11.34
CA LYS A 29 9.47 9.12 -11.65
C LYS A 29 10.44 9.95 -12.47
N ARG A 30 10.03 10.35 -13.68
CA ARG A 30 10.85 11.14 -14.63
C ARG A 30 12.23 10.51 -14.92
N GLY A 31 12.25 9.19 -15.12
CA GLY A 31 13.46 8.42 -15.43
C GLY A 31 14.43 8.23 -14.25
N LYS A 32 14.03 8.57 -13.02
CA LYS A 32 14.83 8.37 -11.81
C LYS A 32 14.07 7.56 -10.77
N LEU A 33 14.80 6.81 -9.95
CA LEU A 33 14.27 6.09 -8.81
C LEU A 33 13.55 7.07 -7.86
N ARG A 34 12.31 6.74 -7.48
CA ARG A 34 11.49 7.58 -6.61
C ARG A 34 11.79 7.30 -5.14
N TYR A 35 11.99 8.38 -4.39
CA TYR A 35 12.12 8.37 -2.94
C TYR A 35 11.11 9.33 -2.33
N VAL A 36 10.31 8.86 -1.37
CA VAL A 36 9.47 9.72 -0.53
C VAL A 36 10.36 10.57 0.37
N ARG A 37 10.01 11.85 0.53
CA ARG A 37 10.84 12.82 1.26
C ARG A 37 10.53 12.81 2.76
N ASN A 38 11.54 13.15 3.57
CA ASN A 38 11.34 13.31 5.02
C ASN A 38 10.58 14.61 5.29
N CYS A 39 9.36 14.49 5.79
CA CYS A 39 8.51 15.61 6.16
C CYS A 39 8.51 15.70 7.69
N PHE A 40 9.11 16.75 8.27
CA PHE A 40 9.25 16.88 9.71
C PHE A 40 7.90 16.74 10.42
N PRO A 41 7.77 15.89 11.47
CA PRO A 41 8.83 15.16 12.19
C PRO A 41 9.09 13.71 11.70
N HIS A 42 8.55 13.31 10.55
CA HIS A 42 8.55 11.94 10.04
C HIS A 42 9.77 11.58 9.18
N HIS A 43 10.47 10.50 9.55
CA HIS A 43 11.56 9.93 8.76
C HIS A 43 11.02 8.83 7.85
N GLY A 44 11.03 9.06 6.52
CA GLY A 44 10.51 8.11 5.53
C GLY A 44 9.06 7.70 5.82
N TYR A 45 8.73 6.44 5.52
CA TYR A 45 7.48 5.82 5.94
C TYR A 45 7.49 5.54 7.45
N ILE A 46 6.41 5.87 8.17
CA ILE A 46 6.36 5.70 9.64
C ILE A 46 5.74 4.37 10.08
N TRP A 47 5.45 3.47 9.14
CA TRP A 47 5.01 2.08 9.34
C TRP A 47 5.81 1.14 8.45
N ASN A 48 5.70 -0.17 8.67
CA ASN A 48 5.93 -1.08 7.56
C ASN A 48 4.74 -0.91 6.61
N TYR A 49 5.02 -0.58 5.36
CA TYR A 49 4.01 -0.29 4.35
C TYR A 49 4.00 -1.37 3.28
N GLY A 50 2.83 -1.64 2.72
CA GLY A 50 2.65 -2.55 1.61
C GLY A 50 1.18 -2.78 1.37
N ALA A 51 0.81 -3.97 0.89
CA ALA A 51 -0.56 -4.24 0.49
C ALA A 51 -1.10 -5.60 0.95
N PHE A 52 -2.43 -5.76 0.87
CA PHE A 52 -3.04 -7.08 0.90
C PHE A 52 -3.01 -7.73 -0.48
N PRO A 53 -2.44 -8.94 -0.63
CA PRO A 53 -2.55 -9.67 -1.88
C PRO A 53 -4.01 -10.03 -2.13
N GLN A 54 -4.37 -10.26 -3.39
CA GLN A 54 -5.73 -10.64 -3.77
C GLN A 54 -6.79 -9.57 -3.43
N THR A 55 -6.43 -8.30 -3.51
CA THR A 55 -7.36 -7.17 -3.41
C THR A 55 -7.10 -6.23 -4.58
N TRP A 56 -8.09 -5.44 -4.96
CA TRP A 56 -7.99 -4.45 -6.03
C TRP A 56 -8.99 -3.31 -5.81
N GLU A 57 -8.49 -2.09 -5.73
CA GLU A 57 -9.24 -0.83 -5.76
C GLU A 57 -9.67 -0.55 -7.21
N ASP A 58 -10.86 -1.03 -7.59
CA ASP A 58 -11.33 -1.01 -8.97
C ASP A 58 -11.49 0.45 -9.50
N PRO A 59 -10.72 0.87 -10.52
CA PRO A 59 -10.76 2.24 -11.04
C PRO A 59 -12.01 2.54 -11.88
N THR A 60 -12.87 1.54 -12.09
CA THR A 60 -14.17 1.71 -12.76
C THR A 60 -15.30 1.94 -11.77
N GLN A 61 -15.12 1.52 -10.51
CA GLN A 61 -16.11 1.63 -9.45
C GLN A 61 -16.01 3.00 -8.76
N LEU A 62 -17.14 3.67 -8.58
CA LEU A 62 -17.22 4.90 -7.78
C LEU A 62 -17.54 4.52 -6.32
N HIS A 63 -16.66 4.85 -5.39
CA HIS A 63 -16.89 4.61 -3.96
C HIS A 63 -17.80 5.70 -3.39
N ALA A 64 -18.83 5.29 -2.65
CA ALA A 64 -19.87 6.20 -2.16
C ALA A 64 -19.33 7.15 -1.07
N GLU A 65 -18.29 6.72 -0.36
CA GLU A 65 -17.66 7.37 0.78
C GLU A 65 -16.79 8.54 0.34
N THR A 66 -15.96 8.31 -0.66
CA THR A 66 -14.96 9.25 -1.18
C THR A 66 -15.48 10.05 -2.37
N LYS A 67 -16.54 9.56 -3.04
CA LYS A 67 -17.02 10.08 -4.33
C LYS A 67 -15.93 10.05 -5.43
N ALA A 68 -14.98 9.13 -5.30
CA ALA A 68 -13.87 8.92 -6.21
C ALA A 68 -13.82 7.46 -6.67
N LYS A 69 -13.06 7.21 -7.74
CA LYS A 69 -12.79 5.85 -8.24
C LYS A 69 -11.61 5.24 -7.50
N GLY A 70 -11.47 3.91 -7.47
CA GLY A 70 -10.27 3.26 -6.95
C GLY A 70 -9.00 3.68 -7.70
N ASP A 71 -7.86 3.63 -7.03
CA ASP A 71 -6.53 4.00 -7.55
C ASP A 71 -5.89 2.92 -8.45
N ASN A 72 -6.62 1.84 -8.73
CA ASN A 72 -6.17 0.71 -9.55
C ASN A 72 -5.06 -0.15 -8.92
N ASP A 73 -4.83 -0.05 -7.60
CA ASP A 73 -3.82 -0.84 -6.89
C ASP A 73 -4.43 -1.89 -5.94
N PRO A 74 -3.64 -2.85 -5.45
CA PRO A 74 -4.03 -3.65 -4.30
C PRO A 74 -4.23 -2.76 -3.06
N LEU A 75 -5.13 -3.16 -2.18
CA LEU A 75 -5.49 -2.39 -0.99
C LEU A 75 -4.29 -2.19 -0.06
N ASP A 76 -4.01 -0.92 0.25
CA ASP A 76 -2.84 -0.49 1.00
C ASP A 76 -2.93 -0.76 2.51
N VAL A 77 -1.79 -1.04 3.12
CA VAL A 77 -1.67 -1.52 4.50
C VAL A 77 -0.52 -0.84 5.24
N CYS A 78 -0.84 -0.27 6.40
CA CYS A 78 0.10 0.28 7.38
C CYS A 78 0.20 -0.66 8.59
N GLU A 79 1.32 -1.37 8.72
CA GLU A 79 1.58 -2.30 9.83
C GLU A 79 2.40 -1.62 10.94
N ILE A 80 1.82 -1.58 12.14
CA ILE A 80 2.23 -0.68 13.22
C ILE A 80 3.08 -1.34 14.32
N GLY A 81 3.41 -2.62 14.19
CA GLY A 81 4.18 -3.38 15.18
C GLY A 81 5.62 -2.90 15.33
N GLU A 82 6.27 -3.30 16.43
CA GLU A 82 7.60 -2.80 16.79
C GLU A 82 8.71 -3.26 15.84
N GLN A 83 8.56 -4.42 15.18
CA GLN A 83 9.59 -4.95 14.29
C GLN A 83 9.61 -4.24 12.93
N VAL A 84 10.76 -3.74 12.51
CA VAL A 84 10.95 -3.26 11.12
C VAL A 84 11.01 -4.48 10.18
N GLY A 85 10.11 -4.49 9.18
CA GLY A 85 10.02 -5.57 8.20
C GLY A 85 11.07 -5.48 7.10
N TYR A 86 10.95 -6.32 6.07
CA TYR A 86 11.81 -6.29 4.89
C TYR A 86 10.98 -6.39 3.59
N VAL A 87 11.53 -5.86 2.49
CA VAL A 87 10.88 -5.88 1.16
C VAL A 87 10.58 -7.32 0.73
N GLY A 88 9.33 -7.61 0.38
CA GLY A 88 8.86 -8.95 -0.01
C GLY A 88 8.54 -9.88 1.16
N GLN A 89 8.57 -9.40 2.41
CA GLN A 89 8.11 -10.18 3.56
C GLN A 89 6.59 -10.41 3.46
N VAL A 90 6.15 -11.63 3.72
CA VAL A 90 4.73 -11.96 3.89
C VAL A 90 4.45 -12.14 5.38
N LYS A 91 3.72 -11.20 5.97
CA LYS A 91 3.36 -11.19 7.40
C LYS A 91 1.89 -11.57 7.60
N GLN A 92 1.62 -12.34 8.66
CA GLN A 92 0.26 -12.52 9.18
C GLN A 92 -0.05 -11.33 10.08
N VAL A 93 -1.17 -10.67 9.83
CA VAL A 93 -1.53 -9.43 10.52
C VAL A 93 -2.97 -9.48 10.97
N LYS A 94 -3.29 -8.73 12.02
CA LYS A 94 -4.64 -8.49 12.50
C LYS A 94 -5.08 -7.08 12.08
N VAL A 95 -6.24 -7.00 11.45
CA VAL A 95 -6.88 -5.74 11.03
C VAL A 95 -7.45 -5.03 12.27
N LEU A 96 -7.18 -3.72 12.37
CA LEU A 96 -7.62 -2.86 13.47
C LEU A 96 -8.57 -1.76 12.99
N GLY A 97 -8.36 -1.23 11.79
CA GLY A 97 -9.19 -0.17 11.23
C GLY A 97 -8.73 0.24 9.84
N ILE A 98 -9.29 1.33 9.32
CA ILE A 98 -8.99 1.83 7.96
C ILE A 98 -9.20 3.34 7.86
N MET A 99 -8.42 4.02 7.01
CA MET A 99 -8.56 5.46 6.73
C MET A 99 -8.86 5.69 5.25
N ALA A 100 -9.75 6.63 4.94
CA ALA A 100 -10.23 6.92 3.59
C ALA A 100 -9.46 8.08 2.94
N LEU A 101 -8.27 7.83 2.40
CA LEU A 101 -7.49 8.87 1.72
C LEU A 101 -8.06 9.14 0.33
N LEU A 102 -8.05 10.41 -0.06
CA LEU A 102 -8.24 10.87 -1.43
C LEU A 102 -6.87 11.27 -1.97
N ASP A 103 -6.21 10.36 -2.70
CA ASP A 103 -4.88 10.57 -3.24
C ASP A 103 -4.99 11.10 -4.67
N GLU A 104 -4.70 12.40 -4.87
CA GLU A 104 -4.84 13.05 -6.19
C GLU A 104 -6.21 12.88 -6.88
N GLY A 105 -7.27 12.67 -6.09
CA GLY A 105 -8.65 12.52 -6.57
C GLY A 105 -9.11 11.06 -6.76
N GLU A 106 -8.29 10.09 -6.38
CA GLU A 106 -8.59 8.66 -6.36
C GLU A 106 -8.84 8.18 -4.93
N THR A 107 -9.67 7.15 -4.79
CA THR A 107 -9.91 6.44 -3.53
C THR A 107 -8.70 5.57 -3.26
N ASP A 108 -8.11 5.77 -2.08
CA ASP A 108 -6.88 5.11 -1.69
C ASP A 108 -6.98 4.71 -0.20
N TRP A 109 -7.58 3.57 0.08
CA TRP A 109 -7.84 3.15 1.45
C TRP A 109 -6.57 2.66 2.15
N LYS A 110 -6.33 3.16 3.36
CA LYS A 110 -5.17 2.77 4.19
C LYS A 110 -5.61 1.90 5.36
N VAL A 111 -5.42 0.59 5.25
CA VAL A 111 -5.76 -0.34 6.35
C VAL A 111 -4.71 -0.25 7.45
N ILE A 112 -5.15 -0.11 8.69
CA ILE A 112 -4.29 -0.15 9.88
C ILE A 112 -4.30 -1.58 10.45
N VAL A 113 -3.11 -2.16 10.56
CA VAL A 113 -2.93 -3.54 11.02
C VAL A 113 -1.76 -3.65 12.00
N VAL A 114 -1.71 -4.77 12.72
CA VAL A 114 -0.56 -5.15 13.54
C VAL A 114 -0.15 -6.59 13.24
N ASP A 115 1.14 -6.89 13.22
CA ASP A 115 1.63 -8.27 13.19
C ASP A 115 1.02 -9.10 14.32
N VAL A 116 0.55 -10.31 14.03
CA VAL A 116 0.00 -11.22 15.04
C VAL A 116 1.05 -11.68 16.07
N GLN A 117 2.34 -11.57 15.73
CA GLN A 117 3.47 -11.91 16.59
C GLN A 117 3.96 -10.72 17.43
N ASP A 118 3.41 -9.51 17.22
CA ASP A 118 3.79 -8.33 17.98
C ASP A 118 3.40 -8.47 19.46
N PRO A 119 4.25 -8.04 20.43
CA PRO A 119 3.92 -8.11 21.85
C PRO A 119 2.62 -7.38 22.25
N LEU A 120 2.26 -6.30 21.55
CA LEU A 120 1.02 -5.56 21.76
C LEU A 120 -0.17 -6.13 20.98
N ALA A 121 0.02 -7.11 20.08
CA ALA A 121 -1.05 -7.67 19.26
C ALA A 121 -2.24 -8.11 20.11
N SER A 122 -2.02 -8.76 21.27
CA SER A 122 -3.11 -9.20 22.17
C SER A 122 -3.96 -8.05 22.74
N LYS A 123 -3.41 -6.84 22.83
CA LYS A 123 -4.07 -5.64 23.39
C LYS A 123 -4.71 -4.76 22.32
N LEU A 124 -4.35 -4.94 21.06
CA LEU A 124 -4.86 -4.17 19.92
C LEU A 124 -5.94 -4.97 19.19
N ASN A 125 -7.22 -4.73 19.42
CA ASN A 125 -8.31 -5.52 18.82
C ASN A 125 -9.26 -4.73 17.94
N ASP A 126 -9.32 -3.41 18.12
CA ASP A 126 -10.03 -2.45 17.27
C ASP A 126 -9.26 -1.12 17.21
N ILE A 127 -9.74 -0.16 16.43
CA ILE A 127 -9.02 1.09 16.13
C ILE A 127 -8.81 1.95 17.38
N GLU A 128 -9.72 1.91 18.35
CA GLU A 128 -9.63 2.68 19.60
C GLU A 128 -8.48 2.20 20.50
N ASP A 129 -8.09 0.92 20.39
CA ASP A 129 -6.96 0.38 21.15
C ASP A 129 -5.62 0.96 20.64
N VAL A 130 -5.55 1.37 19.36
CA VAL A 130 -4.37 2.02 18.79
C VAL A 130 -4.11 3.35 19.50
N GLU A 131 -5.11 4.21 19.64
CA GLU A 131 -4.93 5.50 20.33
C GLU A 131 -4.66 5.31 21.83
N ARG A 132 -5.21 4.25 22.45
CA ARG A 132 -4.96 3.94 23.87
C ARG A 132 -3.51 3.50 24.12
N HIS A 133 -2.92 2.72 23.23
CA HIS A 133 -1.61 2.10 23.44
C HIS A 133 -0.46 2.80 22.67
N LEU A 134 -0.79 3.50 21.60
CA LEU A 134 0.12 4.21 20.69
C LEU A 134 -0.41 5.64 20.46
N PRO A 135 -0.52 6.47 21.51
CA PRO A 135 -1.20 7.76 21.44
C PRO A 135 -0.55 8.69 20.41
N GLY A 136 -1.38 9.30 19.58
CA GLY A 136 -0.96 10.20 18.51
C GLY A 136 -0.56 9.52 17.20
N LEU A 137 -0.48 8.18 17.13
CA LEU A 137 -0.12 7.49 15.90
C LEU A 137 -1.14 7.74 14.78
N ILE A 138 -2.44 7.66 15.07
CA ILE A 138 -3.50 7.89 14.06
C ILE A 138 -3.45 9.32 13.53
N ARG A 139 -3.21 10.30 14.41
CA ARG A 139 -3.03 11.70 14.01
C ARG A 139 -1.80 11.87 13.12
N ALA A 140 -0.68 11.25 13.47
CA ALA A 140 0.53 11.26 12.65
C ALA A 140 0.33 10.55 11.30
N THR A 141 -0.48 9.48 11.26
CA THR A 141 -0.89 8.81 10.01
C THR A 141 -1.65 9.75 9.09
N ASN A 142 -2.65 10.45 9.62
CA ASN A 142 -3.40 11.44 8.88
C ASN A 142 -2.47 12.52 8.31
N GLU A 143 -1.63 13.11 9.15
CA GLU A 143 -0.67 14.16 8.77
C GLU A 143 0.28 13.69 7.67
N TRP A 144 0.88 12.51 7.83
CA TRP A 144 1.83 11.95 6.87
C TRP A 144 1.24 11.85 5.47
N PHE A 145 0.06 11.22 5.34
CA PHE A 145 -0.59 11.04 4.03
C PHE A 145 -1.11 12.34 3.41
N ARG A 146 -1.44 13.35 4.24
CA ARG A 146 -1.77 14.68 3.74
C ARG A 146 -0.57 15.35 3.08
N ILE A 147 0.61 15.29 3.71
CA ILE A 147 1.74 16.15 3.35
C ILE A 147 2.84 15.49 2.51
N TYR A 148 2.91 14.15 2.42
CA TYR A 148 4.08 13.45 1.89
C TYR A 148 4.46 13.82 0.44
N LYS A 149 3.50 14.29 -0.37
CA LYS A 149 3.73 14.73 -1.76
C LYS A 149 3.91 16.24 -1.94
N ILE A 150 3.75 17.04 -0.89
CA ILE A 150 3.97 18.50 -0.97
C ILE A 150 5.42 18.82 -1.40
N PRO A 151 6.48 18.14 -0.89
CA PRO A 151 7.85 18.32 -1.39
C PRO A 151 8.04 18.01 -2.87
N ASP A 152 7.15 17.21 -3.45
CA ASP A 152 7.13 16.86 -4.87
C ASP A 152 6.33 17.88 -5.73
N GLY A 153 5.84 18.96 -5.12
CA GLY A 153 5.04 20.00 -5.76
C GLY A 153 3.58 19.62 -5.99
N LYS A 154 3.07 18.59 -5.30
CA LYS A 154 1.66 18.21 -5.33
C LYS A 154 0.87 18.95 -4.25
N PRO A 155 -0.46 19.13 -4.44
CA PRO A 155 -1.32 19.64 -3.37
C PRO A 155 -1.34 18.69 -2.18
N GLU A 156 -1.82 19.20 -1.04
CA GLU A 156 -2.13 18.40 0.13
C GLU A 156 -3.27 17.43 -0.21
N ASN A 157 -3.14 16.16 0.19
CA ASN A 157 -4.25 15.20 0.05
C ASN A 157 -5.33 15.48 1.09
N THR A 158 -6.52 14.94 0.85
CA THR A 158 -7.66 15.04 1.78
C THR A 158 -8.11 13.66 2.22
N PHE A 159 -8.92 13.60 3.27
CA PHE A 159 -9.55 12.37 3.72
C PHE A 159 -11.07 12.52 3.69
N ALA A 160 -11.78 11.44 3.35
CA ALA A 160 -13.20 11.36 3.68
C ALA A 160 -13.39 11.25 5.21
N PHE A 161 -14.63 11.38 5.68
CA PHE A 161 -14.98 11.32 7.12
C PHE A 161 -14.16 12.28 8.01
N SER A 162 -13.71 13.42 7.47
CA SER A 162 -12.83 14.36 8.18
C SER A 162 -11.55 13.71 8.74
N GLY A 163 -11.05 12.64 8.12
CA GLY A 163 -9.84 11.94 8.57
C GLY A 163 -10.04 10.91 9.67
N GLU A 164 -11.29 10.57 10.02
CA GLU A 164 -11.61 9.51 10.99
C GLU A 164 -11.05 8.15 10.53
N ALA A 165 -10.32 7.47 11.41
CA ALA A 165 -9.99 6.07 11.22
C ALA A 165 -11.20 5.21 11.60
N LYS A 166 -11.81 4.55 10.62
CA LYS A 166 -12.94 3.65 10.83
C LYS A 166 -12.48 2.36 11.51
N ASN A 167 -13.38 1.78 12.29
CA ASN A 167 -13.12 0.58 13.08
C ASN A 167 -12.86 -0.66 12.21
N LYS A 168 -12.45 -1.74 12.87
CA LYS A 168 -12.16 -3.04 12.26
C LYS A 168 -13.32 -3.58 11.44
N LYS A 169 -14.55 -3.44 11.92
CA LYS A 169 -15.73 -3.96 11.20
C LYS A 169 -15.82 -3.31 9.81
N TYR A 170 -15.73 -1.99 9.75
CA TYR A 170 -15.77 -1.24 8.51
C TYR A 170 -14.58 -1.59 7.61
N ALA A 171 -13.38 -1.71 8.18
CA ALA A 171 -12.19 -2.13 7.45
C ALA A 171 -12.37 -3.49 6.76
N MET A 172 -12.97 -4.46 7.45
CA MET A 172 -13.26 -5.77 6.88
C MET A 172 -14.25 -5.70 5.72
N GLU A 173 -15.27 -4.83 5.78
CA GLU A 173 -16.22 -4.63 4.69
C GLU A 173 -15.51 -4.13 3.42
N ILE A 174 -14.63 -3.13 3.54
CA ILE A 174 -13.82 -2.62 2.42
C ILE A 174 -12.83 -3.68 1.89
N ILE A 175 -12.14 -4.41 2.78
CA ILE A 175 -11.24 -5.50 2.38
C ILE A 175 -12.00 -6.56 1.56
N HIS A 176 -13.21 -6.92 2.01
CA HIS A 176 -14.05 -7.86 1.29
C HIS A 176 -14.46 -7.31 -0.08
N GLU A 177 -14.86 -6.04 -0.18
CA GLU A 177 -15.19 -5.39 -1.45
C GLU A 177 -14.00 -5.44 -2.44
N CYS A 178 -12.81 -5.00 -2.01
CA CYS A 178 -11.62 -5.03 -2.86
C CYS A 178 -11.21 -6.46 -3.24
N HIS A 179 -11.44 -7.44 -2.36
CA HIS A 179 -11.21 -8.86 -2.68
C HIS A 179 -12.18 -9.37 -3.74
N GLU A 180 -13.45 -9.00 -3.67
CA GLU A 180 -14.45 -9.34 -4.69
C GLU A 180 -14.11 -8.71 -6.04
N SER A 181 -13.63 -7.46 -6.05
CA SER A 181 -13.12 -6.79 -7.26
C SER A 181 -11.91 -7.52 -7.84
N TRP A 182 -10.93 -7.90 -7.00
CA TRP A 182 -9.80 -8.73 -7.45
C TRP A 182 -10.26 -10.09 -7.98
N ARG A 183 -11.25 -10.73 -7.34
CA ARG A 183 -11.78 -12.03 -7.79
C ARG A 183 -12.32 -11.90 -9.21
N ARG A 184 -13.12 -10.87 -9.49
CA ARG A 184 -13.65 -10.60 -10.83
C ARG A 184 -12.52 -10.35 -11.84
N LEU A 185 -11.48 -9.60 -11.45
CA LEU A 185 -10.30 -9.35 -12.28
C LEU A 185 -9.55 -10.66 -12.61
N ILE A 186 -9.22 -11.47 -11.60
CA ILE A 186 -8.39 -12.66 -11.79
C ILE A 186 -9.13 -13.80 -12.52
N THR A 187 -10.46 -13.86 -12.44
CA THR A 187 -11.29 -14.82 -13.19
C THR A 187 -11.65 -14.35 -14.60
N GLY A 188 -11.34 -13.08 -14.94
CA GLY A 188 -11.63 -12.49 -16.25
C GLY A 188 -13.06 -11.97 -16.41
N GLU A 189 -13.83 -11.85 -15.33
CA GLU A 189 -15.13 -11.17 -15.32
C GLU A 189 -14.95 -9.64 -15.48
N SER A 190 -13.89 -9.09 -14.89
CA SER A 190 -13.41 -7.72 -15.16
C SER A 190 -12.20 -7.79 -16.11
N PRO A 191 -12.12 -6.90 -17.13
CA PRO A 191 -11.01 -6.92 -18.07
C PRO A 191 -9.71 -6.52 -17.39
N ALA A 192 -8.65 -7.32 -17.53
CA ALA A 192 -7.31 -6.95 -17.04
C ALA A 192 -6.60 -5.91 -17.91
N LYS A 193 -7.07 -5.71 -19.15
CA LYS A 193 -6.51 -4.77 -20.11
C LYS A 193 -7.61 -3.86 -20.67
N THR A 194 -7.38 -2.56 -20.55
CA THR A 194 -8.28 -1.50 -21.05
C THR A 194 -7.45 -0.41 -21.73
N ALA A 195 -8.10 0.68 -22.17
CA ALA A 195 -7.39 1.86 -22.64
C ALA A 195 -6.66 2.62 -21.50
N SER A 196 -7.05 2.40 -20.24
CA SER A 196 -6.53 3.11 -19.07
C SER A 196 -5.49 2.32 -18.28
N TYR A 197 -5.47 0.99 -18.38
CA TYR A 197 -4.53 0.14 -17.63
C TYR A 197 -4.26 -1.20 -18.33
N ASP A 198 -3.14 -1.84 -18.02
CA ASP A 198 -2.73 -3.15 -18.52
C ASP A 198 -2.14 -3.98 -17.36
N LEU A 199 -3.01 -4.75 -16.70
CA LEU A 199 -2.68 -5.53 -15.52
C LEU A 199 -2.25 -6.95 -15.92
N SER A 200 -1.06 -7.35 -15.47
CA SER A 200 -0.58 -8.73 -15.54
C SER A 200 -1.28 -9.56 -14.48
N ILE A 201 -2.22 -10.39 -14.91
CA ILE A 201 -2.91 -11.41 -14.11
C ILE A 201 -2.20 -12.79 -14.14
N ARG A 202 -0.95 -12.83 -14.61
CA ARG A 202 -0.17 -14.07 -14.78
C ARG A 202 0.07 -14.72 -13.41
N ASN A 203 -0.37 -15.96 -13.24
CA ASN A 203 -0.28 -16.67 -11.97
C ASN A 203 -0.09 -18.19 -12.16
N ILE A 204 0.31 -18.89 -11.09
CA ILE A 204 0.56 -20.35 -11.09
C ILE A 204 -0.37 -21.13 -10.15
N THR A 205 -1.35 -20.48 -9.51
CA THR A 205 -2.15 -21.09 -8.44
C THR A 205 -3.65 -21.04 -8.70
N ILE A 206 -4.15 -20.08 -9.49
CA ILE A 206 -5.58 -19.88 -9.74
C ILE A 206 -5.93 -20.54 -11.08
N GLN A 207 -6.24 -21.84 -11.04
CA GLN A 207 -6.40 -22.67 -12.26
C GLN A 207 -7.51 -22.18 -13.22
N ASN A 208 -8.54 -21.54 -12.68
CA ASN A 208 -9.65 -20.98 -13.46
C ASN A 208 -9.37 -19.56 -14.00
N SER A 209 -8.19 -18.99 -13.72
CA SER A 209 -7.80 -17.69 -14.24
C SER A 209 -7.34 -17.80 -15.71
N PRO A 210 -7.75 -16.87 -16.61
CA PRO A 210 -7.17 -16.80 -17.94
C PRO A 210 -5.67 -16.48 -17.93
N GLY A 211 -5.15 -15.96 -16.82
CA GLY A 211 -3.72 -15.73 -16.59
C GLY A 211 -2.96 -16.96 -16.07
N PHE A 212 -3.60 -18.10 -15.84
CA PHE A 212 -2.94 -19.29 -15.29
C PHE A 212 -1.88 -19.86 -16.24
N VAL A 213 -0.70 -20.18 -15.70
CA VAL A 213 0.32 -21.01 -16.37
C VAL A 213 0.83 -22.08 -15.42
N ARG A 214 1.30 -23.18 -16.00
CA ARG A 214 1.99 -24.23 -15.24
C ARG A 214 3.45 -23.83 -14.97
N ARG A 215 4.10 -24.50 -14.03
CA ARG A 215 5.51 -24.24 -13.68
C ARG A 215 6.51 -24.67 -14.75
N ASP A 216 6.10 -25.46 -15.74
CA ASP A 216 6.89 -25.81 -16.92
C ASP A 216 6.70 -24.81 -18.08
N ASP A 217 5.79 -23.85 -17.94
CA ASP A 217 5.57 -22.79 -18.93
C ASP A 217 6.83 -21.90 -19.07
N PRO A 218 7.24 -21.51 -20.29
CA PRO A 218 8.37 -20.60 -20.51
C PRO A 218 8.28 -19.29 -19.72
N THR A 219 7.07 -18.76 -19.51
CA THR A 219 6.87 -17.53 -18.73
C THR A 219 7.40 -17.69 -17.31
N TYR A 220 7.20 -18.87 -16.70
CA TYR A 220 7.68 -19.17 -15.34
C TYR A 220 9.14 -19.63 -15.33
N THR A 221 9.53 -20.52 -16.25
CA THR A 221 10.89 -21.07 -16.28
C THR A 221 11.95 -20.05 -16.70
N ASN A 222 11.56 -18.98 -17.40
CA ASN A 222 12.46 -17.87 -17.75
C ASN A 222 12.65 -16.83 -16.63
N ILE A 223 12.02 -16.99 -15.46
CA ILE A 223 12.31 -16.13 -14.30
C ILE A 223 13.80 -16.30 -13.95
N PRO A 224 14.59 -15.20 -13.96
CA PRO A 224 16.03 -15.32 -13.71
C PRO A 224 16.34 -15.87 -12.32
N PRO A 225 17.42 -16.67 -12.16
CA PRO A 225 17.90 -17.06 -10.85
C PRO A 225 18.32 -15.83 -10.03
N ALA A 226 18.26 -15.94 -8.70
CA ALA A 226 18.61 -14.84 -7.81
C ALA A 226 20.05 -14.37 -8.02
N SER A 227 20.22 -13.06 -8.22
CA SER A 227 21.52 -12.40 -8.48
C SER A 227 21.77 -11.23 -7.51
N ARG A 228 21.36 -11.40 -6.25
CA ARG A 228 21.38 -10.35 -5.21
C ARG A 228 22.77 -9.70 -5.08
N GLN A 229 22.78 -8.37 -5.10
CA GLN A 229 23.95 -7.54 -4.89
C GLN A 229 23.81 -6.74 -3.58
N PRO A 230 24.92 -6.21 -3.03
CA PRO A 230 24.84 -5.22 -1.95
C PRO A 230 23.99 -4.00 -2.37
N PRO A 231 23.29 -3.35 -1.42
CA PRO A 231 22.54 -2.13 -1.71
C PRO A 231 23.40 -1.05 -2.35
N ALA A 232 22.90 -0.43 -3.42
CA ALA A 232 23.54 0.73 -4.03
C ALA A 232 23.49 1.95 -3.10
N PRO A 233 24.45 2.91 -3.21
CA PRO A 233 24.38 4.15 -2.47
C PRO A 233 23.12 4.95 -2.84
N ILE A 234 22.51 5.59 -1.85
CA ILE A 234 21.37 6.49 -2.03
C ILE A 234 21.90 7.92 -2.11
N ASP A 235 21.31 8.73 -2.99
CA ASP A 235 21.66 10.14 -3.13
C ASP A 235 21.45 10.89 -1.79
N PRO A 236 22.45 11.65 -1.29
CA PRO A 236 22.34 12.34 0.00
C PRO A 236 21.14 13.29 0.13
N SER A 237 20.60 13.80 -1.00
CA SER A 237 19.42 14.68 -1.00
C SER A 237 18.14 14.02 -0.48
N VAL A 238 18.10 12.68 -0.42
CA VAL A 238 16.99 11.92 0.20
C VAL A 238 16.94 12.17 1.71
N SER A 239 18.07 12.46 2.36
CA SER A 239 18.15 12.73 3.80
C SER A 239 17.61 14.09 4.22
N LYS A 240 17.30 14.98 3.25
CA LYS A 240 16.82 16.35 3.53
C LYS A 240 15.48 16.32 4.27
N TRP A 241 15.40 17.11 5.36
CA TRP A 241 14.15 17.42 6.05
C TRP A 241 13.40 18.56 5.37
N PHE A 242 12.11 18.36 5.17
CA PHE A 242 11.16 19.37 4.72
C PHE A 242 10.27 19.77 5.90
N TYR A 243 10.25 21.07 6.20
CA TYR A 243 9.37 21.64 7.23
C TYR A 243 8.13 22.17 6.53
N ILE A 244 7.03 21.45 6.68
CA ILE A 244 5.76 21.76 6.03
C ILE A 244 4.81 22.25 7.11
N SER A 245 4.30 23.48 6.96
CA SER A 245 3.20 23.98 7.76
C SER A 245 1.90 23.67 7.02
N SER A 246 1.08 22.72 7.50
CA SER A 246 -0.29 22.61 7.00
C SER A 246 -1.06 23.85 7.45
N ALA A 247 -1.86 24.43 6.56
CA ALA A 247 -2.53 25.70 6.83
C ALA A 247 -3.80 25.57 7.70
N GLN A 248 -4.11 24.38 8.22
CA GLN A 248 -5.34 24.08 8.95
C GLN A 248 -5.07 23.08 10.08
N VAL A 249 -5.03 23.60 11.31
CA VAL A 249 -5.22 22.86 12.56
C VAL A 249 -6.67 22.99 12.97
#